data_AF-A0AAN5AYR7-F1
#
_entry.id   AF-A0AAN5AYR7-F1
#
_cell.length_a   1.000
_cell.length_b   1.000
_cell.length_c   1.000
_cell.angle_alpha   90.00
_cell.angle_beta   90.00
_cell.angle_gamma   90.00
#
_symmetry.space_group_name_H-M   'P 1'
#
loop_
_entity.id
_entity.type
_entity.pdbx_description
1 polymer ?
#
loop_
_entity_poly.entity_id
_entity_poly.type
_entity_poly.pdbx_seq_one_letter_code
_entity_poly.pdbx_strand_id
1 'polypeptide(L)'
;MSRFKNEITQLRAHIQTLRLGAFALLLIALVMGAGWWSSPRNLTIHVPPDLRSGSTRKWWEVPPESVYAFTFYIWQQLQRWPTNGDEDYARNIRALSPYLTPACQDFLLHDYELRRAAGELRQRVRGIYEIPGRGYGSDPALRVKTVSERDWLVTLDVTADEYFGAEQVKRALVRYPLKVARSDIDPERNPFGLALDCYSTPPQRIATPEPAPAPGRPSGVLGGALGETP
;
A
#
# COMPACT_ATOMS: atom_id res chain seq x y z
N MET A 1 66.74 13.40 53.72
CA MET A 1 66.35 12.19 52.93
C MET A 1 64.85 11.86 52.98
N SER A 2 64.08 12.31 53.98
CA SER A 2 62.62 12.04 54.04
C SER A 2 61.78 12.85 53.05
N ARG A 3 62.15 14.10 52.77
CA ARG A 3 61.43 14.99 51.84
C ARG A 3 61.34 14.43 50.40
N PHE A 4 62.46 14.01 49.84
CA PHE A 4 62.49 13.40 48.49
C PHE A 4 61.68 12.10 48.41
N LYS A 5 61.69 11.28 49.47
CA LYS A 5 60.86 10.07 49.54
C LYS A 5 59.37 10.41 49.59
N ASN A 6 58.99 11.45 50.33
CA ASN A 6 57.61 11.92 50.41
C ASN A 6 57.12 12.50 49.06
N GLU A 7 57.98 13.23 48.34
CA GLU A 7 57.67 13.80 47.02
C GLU A 7 57.52 12.71 45.95
N ILE A 8 58.40 11.71 45.93
CA ILE A 8 58.26 10.53 45.05
C ILE A 8 56.98 9.76 45.38
N THR A 9 56.62 9.64 46.67
CA THR A 9 55.38 8.98 47.10
C THR A 9 54.14 9.76 46.68
N GLN A 10 54.18 11.10 46.76
CA GLN A 10 53.12 11.99 46.30
C GLN A 10 52.92 11.90 44.77
N LEU A 11 54.01 11.93 43.99
CA LEU A 11 53.96 11.78 42.53
C LEU A 11 53.47 10.40 42.11
N ARG A 12 53.90 9.33 42.81
CA ARG A 12 53.43 7.96 42.56
C ARG A 12 51.94 7.82 42.86
N ALA A 13 51.47 8.39 43.97
CA ALA A 13 50.05 8.43 44.31
C ALA A 13 49.26 9.20 43.25
N HIS A 14 49.77 10.34 42.77
CA HIS A 14 49.14 11.11 41.71
C HIS A 14 49.04 10.33 40.38
N ILE A 15 50.13 9.69 39.93
CA ILE A 15 50.13 8.83 38.73
C ILE A 15 49.19 7.64 38.90
N GLN A 16 49.12 7.04 40.09
CA GLN A 16 48.18 5.95 40.38
C GLN A 16 46.73 6.44 40.31
N THR A 17 46.41 7.61 40.86
CA THR A 17 45.06 8.21 40.73
C THR A 17 44.72 8.54 39.28
N LEU A 18 45.69 9.00 38.49
CA LEU A 18 45.49 9.33 37.08
C LEU A 18 45.27 8.07 36.22
N ARG A 19 46.02 6.99 36.48
CA ARG A 19 45.83 5.69 35.81
C ARG A 19 44.49 5.05 36.18
N LEU A 20 44.12 5.12 37.46
CA LEU A 20 42.81 4.66 37.92
C LEU A 20 41.70 5.47 37.24
N GLY A 21 41.86 6.79 37.14
CA GLY A 21 40.95 7.68 36.42
C GLY A 21 40.86 7.36 34.94
N ALA A 22 41.97 7.14 34.25
CA ALA A 22 41.99 6.78 32.83
C ALA A 22 41.33 5.42 32.57
N PHE A 23 41.56 4.44 33.45
CA PHE A 23 40.90 3.14 33.36
C PHE A 23 39.39 3.24 33.59
N ALA A 24 38.97 4.05 34.57
CA ALA A 24 37.56 4.33 34.79
C ALA A 24 36.91 5.00 33.56
N LEU A 25 37.58 5.99 32.95
CA LEU A 25 37.10 6.64 31.72
C LEU A 25 36.98 5.67 30.55
N LEU A 26 37.94 4.75 30.39
CA LEU A 26 37.90 3.74 29.34
C LEU A 26 36.72 2.77 29.53
N LEU A 27 36.45 2.33 30.76
CA LEU A 27 35.29 1.51 31.07
C LEU A 27 33.98 2.24 30.74
N ILE A 28 33.87 3.52 31.09
CA ILE A 28 32.71 4.35 30.75
C ILE A 28 32.53 4.42 29.23
N ALA A 29 33.61 4.67 28.48
CA ALA A 29 33.56 4.73 27.01
C ALA A 29 33.10 3.40 26.39
N LEU A 30 33.54 2.26 26.92
CA LEU A 30 33.10 0.94 26.45
C LEU A 30 31.62 0.68 26.73
N VAL A 31 31.12 1.05 27.92
CA VAL A 31 29.69 0.93 28.26
C VAL A 31 28.84 1.81 27.33
N MET A 32 29.29 3.04 27.06
CA MET A 32 28.61 3.93 26.12
C MET A 32 28.63 3.39 24.69
N GLY A 33 29.76 2.87 24.23
CA GLY A 33 29.88 2.26 22.90
C GLY A 33 28.97 1.03 22.74
N ALA A 34 28.89 0.18 23.76
CA ALA A 34 27.97 -0.97 23.78
C ALA A 34 26.50 -0.52 23.75
N GLY A 35 26.14 0.49 24.55
CA GLY A 35 24.81 1.10 24.53
C GLY A 35 24.44 1.64 23.15
N TRP A 36 25.37 2.35 22.50
CA TRP A 36 25.19 2.87 21.14
C TRP A 36 24.99 1.76 20.10
N TRP A 37 25.78 0.69 20.17
CA TRP A 37 25.65 -0.46 19.29
C TRP A 37 24.31 -1.17 19.45
N SER A 38 23.79 -1.25 20.68
CA SER A 38 22.49 -1.84 21.00
C SER A 38 21.28 -0.94 20.71
N SER A 39 21.51 0.30 20.24
CA SER A 39 20.43 1.25 19.99
C SER A 39 19.48 0.74 18.89
N PRO A 40 18.15 0.87 19.06
CA PRO A 40 17.17 0.45 18.06
C PRO A 40 17.43 1.10 16.70
N ARG A 41 17.56 0.29 15.65
CA ARG A 41 17.79 0.76 14.27
C ARG A 41 16.53 1.33 13.61
N ASN A 42 15.36 1.02 14.16
CA ASN A 42 14.07 1.53 13.72
C ASN A 42 13.48 2.38 14.84
N LEU A 43 13.26 3.66 14.55
CA LEU A 43 12.61 4.61 15.46
C LEU A 43 11.22 4.93 14.90
N THR A 44 10.18 4.54 15.63
CA THR A 44 8.80 4.92 15.33
C THR A 44 8.62 6.41 15.67
N ILE A 45 8.39 7.23 14.65
CA ILE A 45 8.24 8.69 14.79
C ILE A 45 6.79 9.01 15.16
N HIS A 46 6.60 9.69 16.29
CA HIS A 46 5.34 10.35 16.60
C HIS A 46 5.30 11.71 15.89
N VAL A 47 4.39 11.83 14.93
CA VAL A 47 4.12 13.08 14.20
C VAL A 47 2.95 13.79 14.88
N PRO A 48 3.18 14.91 15.59
CA PRO A 48 2.08 15.76 16.01
C PRO A 48 1.70 16.69 14.84
N PRO A 49 0.49 16.62 14.25
CA PRO A 49 -0.09 17.72 13.50
C PRO A 49 -0.48 18.82 14.48
N ASP A 50 -0.18 20.07 14.10
CA ASP A 50 -0.54 21.31 14.79
C ASP A 50 -0.10 21.42 16.28
N LEU A 51 0.81 22.36 16.57
CA LEU A 51 1.30 22.65 17.92
C LEU A 51 0.22 23.17 18.89
N ARG A 52 -1.02 23.39 18.42
CA ARG A 52 -2.18 23.71 19.26
C ARG A 52 -2.99 22.49 19.70
N SER A 53 -2.85 21.36 19.01
CA SER A 53 -3.54 20.11 19.32
C SER A 53 -2.73 18.94 18.81
N GLY A 54 -1.76 18.46 19.60
CA GLY A 54 -0.95 17.30 19.22
C GLY A 54 -1.83 16.09 18.87
N SER A 55 -1.47 15.37 17.80
CA SER A 55 -2.17 14.12 17.45
C SER A 55 -1.87 13.08 18.51
N THR A 56 -2.91 12.73 19.23
CA THR A 56 -2.98 11.47 19.95
C THR A 56 -3.46 10.42 18.96
N ARG A 57 -2.65 9.39 18.71
CA ARG A 57 -3.04 8.21 17.94
C ARG A 57 -2.89 6.99 18.81
N LYS A 58 -3.93 6.17 18.90
CA LYS A 58 -3.87 4.88 19.59
C LYS A 58 -2.86 4.00 18.85
N TRP A 59 -1.87 3.45 19.55
CA TRP A 59 -0.81 2.64 18.91
C TRP A 59 -1.34 1.34 18.29
N TRP A 60 -2.49 0.85 18.77
CA TRP A 60 -3.14 -0.37 18.29
C TRP A 60 -4.10 -0.14 17.12
N GLU A 61 -4.49 1.11 16.87
CA GLU A 61 -5.46 1.48 15.86
C GLU A 61 -4.77 1.66 14.51
N VAL A 62 -5.18 0.86 13.52
CA VAL A 62 -4.64 0.97 12.18
C VAL A 62 -5.29 2.15 11.46
N PRO A 63 -4.50 3.11 10.94
CA PRO A 63 -4.98 4.18 10.07
C PRO A 63 -5.86 3.72 8.92
N PRO A 64 -7.06 4.31 8.71
CA PRO A 64 -7.85 4.06 7.50
C PRO A 64 -7.06 4.38 6.22
N GLU A 65 -6.22 5.42 6.23
CA GLU A 65 -5.33 5.76 5.11
C GLU A 65 -4.33 4.64 4.79
N SER A 66 -3.80 3.97 5.82
CA SER A 66 -2.88 2.84 5.65
C SER A 66 -3.61 1.58 5.21
N VAL A 67 -4.83 1.34 5.72
CA VAL A 67 -5.69 0.25 5.24
C VAL A 67 -5.99 0.43 3.75
N TYR A 68 -6.35 1.64 3.32
CA TYR A 68 -6.55 1.94 1.91
C TYR A 68 -5.31 1.68 1.07
N ALA A 69 -4.16 2.24 1.48
CA ALA A 69 -2.90 2.10 0.75
C ALA A 69 -2.46 0.65 0.63
N PHE A 70 -2.53 -0.12 1.72
CA PHE A 70 -2.32 -1.57 1.72
C PHE A 70 -3.23 -2.27 0.71
N THR A 71 -4.54 -2.01 0.81
CA THR A 71 -5.54 -2.68 -0.03
C THR A 71 -5.28 -2.41 -1.50
N PHE A 72 -5.08 -1.14 -1.88
CA PHE A 72 -4.80 -0.76 -3.26
C PHE A 72 -3.50 -1.40 -3.76
N TYR A 73 -2.42 -1.34 -2.97
CA TYR A 73 -1.12 -1.88 -3.35
C TYR A 73 -1.14 -3.40 -3.57
N ILE A 74 -1.74 -4.16 -2.64
CA ILE A 74 -1.82 -5.62 -2.76
C ILE A 74 -2.81 -6.02 -3.85
N TRP A 75 -3.97 -5.38 -3.93
CA TRP A 75 -4.97 -5.68 -4.96
C TRP A 75 -4.46 -5.39 -6.38
N GLN A 76 -3.75 -4.26 -6.55
CA GLN A 76 -3.11 -3.92 -7.82
C GLN A 76 -2.10 -5.00 -8.23
N GLN A 77 -1.19 -5.39 -7.34
CA GLN A 77 -0.20 -6.42 -7.67
C GLN A 77 -0.84 -7.77 -7.96
N LEU A 78 -1.86 -8.15 -7.19
CA LEU A 78 -2.59 -9.40 -7.38
C LEU A 78 -3.20 -9.48 -8.78
N GLN A 79 -3.88 -8.40 -9.20
CA GLN A 79 -4.66 -8.36 -10.43
C GLN A 79 -3.88 -7.85 -11.67
N ARG A 80 -2.60 -7.54 -11.54
CA ARG A 80 -1.75 -7.08 -12.65
C ARG A 80 -1.05 -8.25 -13.32
N TRP A 81 -1.23 -8.37 -14.64
CA TRP A 81 -0.62 -9.41 -15.47
C TRP A 81 0.24 -8.73 -16.54
N PRO A 82 1.51 -8.42 -16.27
CA PRO A 82 2.33 -7.65 -17.20
C PRO A 82 2.71 -8.40 -18.49
N THR A 83 2.67 -9.74 -18.49
CA THR A 83 3.18 -10.57 -19.59
C THR A 83 2.15 -11.58 -20.08
N ASN A 84 1.60 -12.39 -19.20
CA ASN A 84 0.65 -13.45 -19.53
C ASN A 84 -0.22 -13.79 -18.32
N GLY A 85 -1.53 -13.52 -18.41
CA GLY A 85 -2.49 -13.79 -17.33
C GLY A 85 -2.47 -15.22 -16.80
N ASP A 86 -2.23 -16.22 -17.65
CA ASP A 86 -2.17 -17.64 -17.24
C ASP A 86 -1.04 -17.90 -16.23
N GLU A 87 0.10 -17.23 -16.38
CA GLU A 87 1.27 -17.43 -15.52
C GLU A 87 1.31 -16.40 -14.40
N ASP A 88 1.03 -15.14 -14.74
CA ASP A 88 1.13 -14.02 -13.84
C ASP A 88 0.12 -14.12 -12.70
N TYR A 89 -1.14 -14.44 -13.00
CA TYR A 89 -2.17 -14.47 -11.97
C TYR A 89 -1.88 -15.53 -10.90
N ALA A 90 -1.58 -16.76 -11.33
CA ALA A 90 -1.25 -17.85 -10.43
C ALA A 90 0.03 -17.57 -9.62
N ARG A 91 1.05 -16.95 -10.25
CA ARG A 91 2.26 -16.53 -9.54
C ARG A 91 1.97 -15.46 -8.50
N ASN A 92 1.16 -14.45 -8.84
CA ASN A 92 0.81 -13.37 -7.94
C ASN A 92 0.04 -13.88 -6.71
N ILE A 93 -0.94 -14.79 -6.91
CA ILE A 93 -1.68 -15.42 -5.79
C ILE A 93 -0.72 -16.11 -4.82
N ARG A 94 0.25 -16.88 -5.33
CA ARG A 94 1.25 -17.56 -4.50
C ARG A 94 2.17 -16.58 -3.77
N ALA A 95 2.71 -15.60 -4.51
CA ALA A 95 3.66 -14.63 -3.98
C ALA A 95 3.04 -13.72 -2.91
N LEU A 96 1.75 -13.40 -3.04
CA LEU A 96 1.03 -12.53 -2.12
C LEU A 96 0.28 -13.30 -1.03
N SER A 97 0.42 -14.62 -0.93
CA SER A 97 -0.27 -15.44 0.08
C SER A 97 -0.15 -14.93 1.54
N PRO A 98 0.96 -14.33 2.01
CA PRO A 98 1.02 -13.75 3.37
C PRO A 98 0.06 -12.58 3.60
N TYR A 99 -0.45 -11.96 2.53
CA TYR A 99 -1.37 -10.82 2.54
C TYR A 99 -2.82 -11.22 2.24
N LEU A 100 -3.12 -12.52 2.19
CA LEU A 100 -4.45 -13.04 1.90
C LEU A 100 -4.95 -13.86 3.11
N THR A 101 -6.25 -13.79 3.40
CA THR A 101 -6.88 -14.80 4.25
C THR A 101 -6.94 -16.13 3.51
N PRO A 102 -6.96 -17.29 4.21
CA PRO A 102 -7.10 -18.59 3.55
C PRO A 102 -8.33 -18.66 2.64
N ALA A 103 -9.47 -18.15 3.11
CA ALA A 103 -10.70 -18.09 2.31
C ALA A 103 -10.55 -17.24 1.04
N CYS A 104 -9.84 -16.11 1.13
CA CYS A 104 -9.57 -15.28 -0.04
C CYS A 104 -8.60 -15.95 -1.02
N GLN A 105 -7.58 -16.65 -0.52
CA GLN A 105 -6.67 -17.43 -1.35
C GLN A 105 -7.42 -18.51 -2.13
N ASP A 106 -8.29 -19.28 -1.48
CA ASP A 106 -9.10 -20.32 -2.12
C ASP A 106 -10.05 -19.72 -3.18
N PHE A 107 -10.69 -18.60 -2.85
CA PHE A 107 -11.53 -17.86 -3.79
C PHE A 107 -10.76 -17.45 -5.05
N LEU A 108 -9.55 -16.89 -4.89
CA LEU A 108 -8.73 -16.42 -6.01
C LEU A 108 -8.20 -17.57 -6.86
N LEU A 109 -7.85 -18.71 -6.25
CA LEU A 109 -7.47 -19.92 -6.97
C LEU A 109 -8.64 -20.43 -7.82
N HIS A 110 -9.86 -20.41 -7.27
CA HIS A 110 -11.05 -20.79 -8.02
C HIS A 110 -11.36 -19.82 -9.18
N ASP A 111 -11.29 -18.50 -8.94
CA ASP A 111 -11.45 -17.48 -10.00
C ASP A 111 -10.40 -17.64 -11.10
N TYR A 112 -9.15 -17.95 -10.75
CA TYR A 112 -8.10 -18.24 -11.71
C TYR A 112 -8.45 -19.44 -12.61
N GLU A 113 -8.88 -20.57 -12.03
CA GLU A 113 -9.23 -21.76 -12.80
C GLU A 113 -10.43 -21.52 -13.74
N LEU A 114 -11.45 -20.80 -13.26
CA LEU A 114 -12.61 -20.44 -14.07
C LEU A 114 -12.21 -19.57 -15.28
N ARG A 115 -11.40 -18.53 -15.05
CA ARG A 115 -10.94 -17.63 -16.12
C ARG A 115 -10.01 -18.34 -17.11
N ARG A 116 -9.13 -19.20 -16.60
CA ARG A 116 -8.24 -20.01 -17.42
C ARG A 116 -9.05 -20.95 -18.34
N ALA A 117 -10.04 -21.64 -17.79
CA ALA A 117 -10.91 -22.54 -18.56
C ALA A 117 -11.74 -21.78 -19.62
N ALA A 118 -12.15 -20.55 -19.31
CA ALA A 118 -12.85 -19.67 -20.26
C ALA A 118 -11.92 -19.02 -21.30
N GLY A 119 -10.60 -19.22 -21.23
CA GLY A 119 -9.62 -18.59 -22.13
C GLY A 119 -9.44 -17.08 -21.91
N GLU A 120 -9.90 -16.55 -20.77
CA GLU A 120 -9.85 -15.12 -20.44
C GLU A 120 -8.45 -14.65 -20.03
N LEU A 121 -7.50 -15.56 -19.80
CA LEU A 121 -6.15 -15.24 -19.32
C LEU A 121 -5.06 -15.40 -20.38
N ARG A 122 -5.33 -16.19 -21.42
CA ARG A 122 -4.32 -16.66 -22.36
C ARG A 122 -3.73 -15.52 -23.17
N GLN A 123 -2.42 -15.28 -22.98
CA GLN A 123 -1.69 -14.16 -23.58
C GLN A 123 -2.34 -12.79 -23.33
N ARG A 124 -3.04 -12.66 -22.21
CA ARG A 124 -3.66 -11.41 -21.79
C ARG A 124 -2.71 -10.65 -20.89
N VAL A 125 -2.49 -9.39 -21.24
CA VAL A 125 -1.78 -8.44 -20.39
C VAL A 125 -2.82 -7.55 -19.72
N ARG A 126 -2.74 -7.38 -18.41
CA ARG A 126 -3.67 -6.56 -17.63
C ARG A 126 -2.93 -5.50 -16.81
N GLY A 127 -3.32 -4.25 -17.00
CA GLY A 127 -2.96 -3.12 -16.14
C GLY A 127 -4.09 -2.78 -15.17
N ILE A 128 -3.75 -2.43 -13.94
CA ILE A 128 -4.67 -1.98 -12.90
C ILE A 128 -4.21 -0.63 -12.37
N TYR A 129 -5.06 0.38 -12.49
CA TYR A 129 -4.75 1.76 -12.14
C TYR A 129 -5.85 2.36 -11.27
N GLU A 130 -5.50 3.15 -10.26
CA GLU A 130 -6.49 3.95 -9.55
C GLU A 130 -7.12 4.98 -10.50
N ILE A 131 -8.43 5.21 -10.39
CA ILE A 131 -9.09 6.27 -11.18
C ILE A 131 -8.74 7.64 -10.57
N PRO A 132 -8.12 8.56 -11.33
CA PRO A 132 -7.79 9.90 -10.84
C PRO A 132 -9.01 10.62 -10.26
N GLY A 133 -8.83 11.28 -9.11
CA GLY A 133 -9.92 11.98 -8.41
C GLY A 133 -10.93 11.05 -7.71
N ARG A 134 -10.69 9.73 -7.72
CA ARG A 134 -11.51 8.73 -7.02
C ARG A 134 -10.69 7.88 -6.04
N GLY A 135 -9.53 8.38 -5.62
CA GLY A 135 -8.69 7.75 -4.60
C GLY A 135 -9.15 8.06 -3.18
N TYR A 136 -8.30 7.75 -2.19
CA TYR A 136 -8.60 8.01 -0.77
C TYR A 136 -8.84 9.50 -0.47
N GLY A 137 -7.97 10.38 -0.98
CA GLY A 137 -8.00 11.81 -0.64
C GLY A 137 -9.22 12.58 -1.12
N SER A 138 -10.01 12.05 -2.06
CA SER A 138 -11.22 12.73 -2.56
C SER A 138 -12.40 12.60 -1.61
N ASP A 139 -12.55 11.42 -0.99
CA ASP A 139 -13.62 11.15 -0.01
C ASP A 139 -13.22 9.95 0.87
N PRO A 140 -12.45 10.19 1.96
CA PRO A 140 -11.91 9.12 2.80
C PRO A 140 -12.97 8.19 3.41
N ALA A 141 -14.12 8.75 3.83
CA ALA A 141 -15.18 8.01 4.52
C ALA A 141 -15.95 7.08 3.57
N LEU A 142 -16.05 7.42 2.29
CA LEU A 142 -16.58 6.51 1.26
C LEU A 142 -15.58 5.40 0.88
N ARG A 143 -14.28 5.63 1.11
CA ARG A 143 -13.20 4.74 0.66
C ARG A 143 -12.86 3.69 1.68
N VAL A 144 -12.87 4.04 2.97
CA VAL A 144 -12.61 3.08 4.06
C VAL A 144 -13.65 3.25 5.15
N LYS A 145 -14.36 2.16 5.45
CA LYS A 145 -15.27 2.06 6.58
C LYS A 145 -14.71 1.07 7.59
N THR A 146 -14.37 1.56 8.78
CA THR A 146 -14.01 0.72 9.92
C THR A 146 -15.24 -0.03 10.42
N VAL A 147 -15.17 -1.35 10.46
CA VAL A 147 -16.24 -2.22 10.99
C VAL A 147 -15.93 -2.59 12.44
N SER A 148 -14.67 -2.93 12.71
CA SER A 148 -14.17 -3.28 14.04
C SER A 148 -12.73 -2.80 14.20
N GLU A 149 -12.09 -3.04 15.35
CA GLU A 149 -10.65 -2.80 15.53
C GLU A 149 -9.77 -3.69 14.64
N ARG A 150 -10.36 -4.72 14.02
CA ARG A 150 -9.68 -5.73 13.22
C ARG A 150 -10.18 -5.82 11.79
N ASP A 151 -11.30 -5.19 11.45
CA ASP A 151 -11.98 -5.39 10.17
C ASP A 151 -12.38 -4.06 9.52
N TRP A 152 -12.14 -3.97 8.23
CA TRP A 152 -12.44 -2.80 7.41
C TRP A 152 -13.09 -3.20 6.09
N LEU A 153 -13.98 -2.33 5.61
CA LEU A 153 -14.49 -2.37 4.24
C LEU A 153 -13.81 -1.27 3.44
N VAL A 154 -13.24 -1.64 2.30
CA VAL A 154 -12.49 -0.74 1.43
C VAL A 154 -13.12 -0.71 0.04
N THR A 155 -13.39 0.49 -0.46
CA THR A 155 -13.95 0.70 -1.80
C THR A 155 -12.86 1.23 -2.73
N LEU A 156 -12.35 0.37 -3.62
CA LEU A 156 -11.39 0.77 -4.64
C LEU A 156 -12.09 1.01 -5.98
N ASP A 157 -11.93 2.21 -6.55
CA ASP A 157 -12.37 2.51 -7.92
C ASP A 157 -11.15 2.46 -8.84
N VAL A 158 -11.06 1.43 -9.69
CA VAL A 158 -9.89 1.20 -10.55
C VAL A 158 -10.27 1.10 -12.02
N THR A 159 -9.32 1.43 -12.88
CA THR A 159 -9.36 1.10 -14.32
C THR A 159 -8.59 -0.20 -14.53
N ALA A 160 -9.25 -1.18 -15.13
CA ALA A 160 -8.63 -2.39 -15.63
C ALA A 160 -8.55 -2.31 -17.16
N ASP A 161 -7.33 -2.20 -17.67
CA ASP A 161 -7.04 -2.25 -19.10
C ASP A 161 -6.47 -3.64 -19.43
N GLU A 162 -7.07 -4.34 -20.38
CA GLU A 162 -6.58 -5.62 -20.87
C GLU A 162 -6.17 -5.52 -22.35
N TYR A 163 -5.06 -6.15 -22.67
CA TYR A 163 -4.45 -6.17 -24.00
C TYR A 163 -4.20 -7.61 -24.46
N PHE A 164 -4.20 -7.78 -25.77
CA PHE A 164 -3.74 -8.98 -26.46
C PHE A 164 -2.72 -8.57 -27.52
N GLY A 165 -1.46 -8.88 -27.28
CA GLY A 165 -0.38 -8.26 -28.05
C GLY A 165 -0.44 -6.73 -27.91
N ALA A 166 -0.56 -6.01 -29.03
CA ALA A 166 -0.64 -4.56 -29.06
C ALA A 166 -2.08 -4.00 -29.01
N GLU A 167 -3.10 -4.84 -29.11
CA GLU A 167 -4.49 -4.40 -29.17
C GLU A 167 -5.13 -4.33 -27.78
N GLN A 168 -5.79 -3.21 -27.47
CA GLN A 168 -6.59 -3.08 -26.26
C GLN A 168 -7.94 -3.80 -26.46
N VAL A 169 -8.14 -4.90 -25.73
CA VAL A 169 -9.35 -5.72 -25.84
C VAL A 169 -10.41 -5.35 -24.81
N LYS A 170 -10.01 -4.68 -23.72
CA LYS A 170 -10.93 -4.28 -22.66
C LYS A 170 -10.44 -3.04 -21.94
N ARG A 171 -11.37 -2.12 -21.67
CA ARG A 171 -11.23 -1.05 -20.68
C ARG A 171 -12.45 -1.06 -19.78
N ALA A 172 -12.25 -1.34 -18.51
CA ALA A 172 -13.33 -1.39 -17.53
C ALA A 172 -13.01 -0.49 -16.34
N LEU A 173 -13.90 0.44 -16.05
CA LEU A 173 -13.91 1.15 -14.77
C LEU A 173 -14.72 0.30 -13.80
N VAL A 174 -14.09 -0.16 -12.73
CA VAL A 174 -14.68 -1.13 -11.79
C VAL A 174 -14.49 -0.63 -10.36
N ARG A 175 -15.57 -0.73 -9.60
CA ARG A 175 -15.60 -0.57 -8.15
C ARG A 175 -15.45 -1.93 -7.50
N TYR A 176 -14.38 -2.11 -6.74
CA TYR A 176 -14.10 -3.28 -5.93
C TYR A 176 -14.40 -2.98 -4.46
N PRO A 177 -15.47 -3.54 -3.90
CA PRO A 177 -15.75 -3.48 -2.47
C PRO A 177 -15.07 -4.68 -1.79
N LEU A 178 -13.99 -4.39 -1.07
CA LEU A 178 -13.07 -5.36 -0.50
C LEU A 178 -13.19 -5.40 1.03
N LYS A 179 -13.00 -6.58 1.60
CA LYS A 179 -12.83 -6.77 3.05
C LYS A 179 -11.34 -6.85 3.36
N VAL A 180 -10.94 -6.22 4.45
CA VAL A 180 -9.58 -6.29 5.00
C VAL A 180 -9.68 -6.66 6.46
N ALA A 181 -8.83 -7.59 6.89
CA ALA A 181 -8.74 -8.04 8.26
C ALA A 181 -7.32 -7.83 8.80
N ARG A 182 -7.21 -7.65 10.12
CA ARG A 182 -5.94 -7.63 10.84
C ARG A 182 -5.33 -9.03 10.83
N SER A 183 -4.08 -9.12 10.42
CA SER A 183 -3.32 -10.37 10.32
C SER A 183 -2.17 -10.35 11.32
N ASP A 184 -2.20 -11.27 12.28
CA ASP A 184 -1.17 -11.40 13.31
C ASP A 184 -0.21 -12.55 12.94
N ILE A 185 0.40 -12.48 11.76
CA ILE A 185 1.45 -13.40 11.31
C ILE A 185 2.84 -12.77 11.45
N ASP A 186 3.88 -13.56 11.18
CA ASP A 186 5.28 -13.13 11.19
C ASP A 186 5.50 -11.81 10.42
N PRO A 187 5.91 -10.72 11.09
CA PRO A 187 6.14 -9.42 10.46
C PRO A 187 7.23 -9.43 9.38
N GLU A 188 8.15 -10.40 9.39
CA GLU A 188 9.14 -10.56 8.31
C GLU A 188 8.47 -10.97 6.98
N ARG A 189 7.32 -11.64 7.06
CA ARG A 189 6.53 -12.09 5.89
C ARG A 189 5.41 -11.13 5.55
N ASN A 190 4.81 -10.50 6.55
CA ASN A 190 3.76 -9.49 6.37
C ASN A 190 4.00 -8.29 7.29
N PRO A 191 4.78 -7.30 6.84
CA PRO A 191 5.08 -6.11 7.62
C PRO A 191 3.88 -5.18 7.81
N PHE A 192 2.79 -5.36 7.03
CA PHE A 192 1.60 -4.54 7.13
C PHE A 192 0.68 -4.95 8.29
N GLY A 193 0.75 -6.21 8.74
CA GLY A 193 -0.18 -6.75 9.74
C GLY A 193 -1.64 -6.78 9.26
N LEU A 194 -1.86 -6.81 7.95
CA LEU A 194 -3.17 -6.78 7.29
C LEU A 194 -3.26 -7.90 6.25
N ALA A 195 -4.47 -8.40 6.03
CA ALA A 195 -4.78 -9.38 5.00
C ALA A 195 -6.06 -9.02 4.25
N LEU A 196 -6.08 -9.25 2.94
CA LEU A 196 -7.27 -9.16 2.12
C LEU A 196 -8.16 -10.37 2.38
N ASP A 197 -9.44 -10.10 2.65
CA ASP A 197 -10.49 -11.10 2.78
C ASP A 197 -11.47 -11.06 1.59
N CYS A 198 -10.93 -10.71 0.42
CA CYS A 198 -11.60 -10.65 -0.88
C CYS A 198 -12.82 -9.70 -0.86
N TYR A 199 -13.95 -10.09 -1.45
CA TYR A 199 -15.07 -9.18 -1.71
C TYR A 199 -16.07 -9.11 -0.55
N SER A 200 -16.53 -7.91 -0.21
CA SER A 200 -17.72 -7.75 0.66
C SER A 200 -19.03 -7.88 -0.13
N THR A 201 -19.02 -7.43 -1.38
CA THR A 201 -20.10 -7.55 -2.36
C THR A 201 -19.51 -7.75 -3.75
N PRO A 202 -20.28 -8.22 -4.75
CA PRO A 202 -19.75 -8.38 -6.10
C PRO A 202 -19.19 -7.06 -6.68
N PRO A 203 -18.06 -7.08 -7.41
CA PRO A 203 -17.53 -5.89 -8.07
C PRO A 203 -18.55 -5.26 -9.03
N GLN A 204 -18.59 -3.93 -9.07
CA GLN A 204 -19.57 -3.18 -9.84
C GLN A 204 -18.90 -2.38 -10.96
N ARG A 205 -19.48 -2.38 -12.16
CA ARG A 205 -18.98 -1.54 -13.26
C ARG A 205 -19.38 -0.09 -13.00
N ILE A 206 -18.44 0.83 -13.15
CA ILE A 206 -18.68 2.27 -13.06
C ILE A 206 -19.09 2.76 -14.45
N ALA A 207 -20.27 3.37 -14.54
CA ALA A 207 -20.73 3.98 -15.79
C ALA A 207 -19.77 5.09 -16.22
N THR A 208 -19.37 5.08 -17.50
CA THR A 208 -18.67 6.20 -18.12
C THR A 208 -19.74 7.07 -18.78
N PRO A 209 -19.76 8.40 -18.57
CA PRO A 209 -20.65 9.27 -19.33
C PRO A 209 -20.43 9.06 -20.83
N GLU A 210 -21.51 8.85 -21.57
CA GLU A 210 -21.44 8.75 -23.03
C GLU A 210 -20.90 10.08 -23.60
N PRO A 211 -19.99 10.05 -24.59
CA PRO A 211 -19.54 11.28 -25.24
C PRO A 211 -20.75 12.03 -25.79
N ALA A 212 -20.86 13.33 -25.51
CA ALA A 212 -21.93 14.16 -26.05
C ALA A 212 -21.94 14.04 -27.59
N PRO A 213 -23.10 13.87 -28.23
CA PRO A 213 -23.18 13.78 -29.68
C PRO A 213 -22.57 15.04 -30.29
N ALA A 214 -21.68 14.85 -31.27
CA ALA A 214 -21.06 15.95 -31.99
C ALA A 214 -22.15 16.88 -32.55
N PRO A 215 -22.00 18.21 -32.46
CA PRO A 215 -22.99 19.13 -33.00
C PRO A 215 -23.16 18.86 -34.50
N GLY A 216 -24.37 18.41 -34.87
CA GLY A 216 -24.73 18.10 -36.25
C GLY A 216 -24.53 19.32 -37.14
N ARG A 217 -23.87 19.12 -38.30
CA ARG A 217 -23.81 20.14 -39.36
C ARG A 217 -25.23 20.56 -39.73
N PRO A 218 -25.52 21.86 -39.86
CA PRO A 218 -26.81 22.31 -40.37
C PRO A 218 -26.95 21.87 -41.84
N SER A 219 -27.94 21.04 -42.12
CA SER A 219 -28.36 20.72 -43.48
C SER A 219 -28.87 21.99 -44.15
N GLY A 220 -28.19 22.43 -45.20
CA GLY A 220 -28.61 23.56 -46.01
C GLY A 220 -29.96 23.28 -46.67
N VAL A 221 -30.93 24.15 -46.42
CA VAL A 221 -32.22 24.18 -47.12
C VAL A 221 -32.02 24.94 -48.42
N LEU A 222 -31.90 24.23 -49.54
CA LEU A 222 -32.12 24.76 -50.88
C LEU A 222 -33.57 24.41 -51.27
N GLY A 223 -34.50 25.28 -50.89
CA GLY A 223 -35.89 25.23 -51.32
C GLY A 223 -36.03 25.88 -52.70
N GLY A 224 -36.04 25.07 -53.76
CA GLY A 224 -36.50 25.47 -55.09
C GLY A 224 -37.83 24.77 -55.38
N ALA A 225 -38.93 25.51 -55.37
CA ALA A 225 -40.22 25.06 -55.89
C ALA A 225 -40.68 26.06 -56.95
N LEU A 226 -40.45 25.69 -58.21
CA LEU A 226 -41.07 26.29 -59.40
C LEU A 226 -42.56 25.95 -59.37
N GLY A 227 -43.40 26.99 -59.49
CA GLY A 227 -44.84 26.86 -59.70
C GLY A 227 -45.21 27.18 -61.14
N GLU A 228 -46.08 26.35 -61.70
CA GLU A 228 -46.92 26.48 -62.91
C GLU A 228 -47.91 25.30 -62.77
N THR A 229 -49.22 25.31 -62.98
CA THR A 229 -50.29 26.15 -63.57
C THR A 229 -51.63 25.48 -63.15
N PRO A 230 -52.85 25.91 -63.55
CA PRO A 230 -53.26 27.02 -64.43
C PRO A 230 -54.14 28.11 -63.79
#